data_AF-A0A2V0R9D6-F1
#
_entry.id   AF-A0A2V0R9D6-F1
#
_cell.length_a   1.000
_cell.length_b   1.000
_cell.length_c   1.000
_cell.angle_alpha   90.00
_cell.angle_beta   90.00
_cell.angle_gamma   90.00
#
_symmetry.space_group_name_H-M   'P 1'
#
loop_
_entity.id
_entity.type
_entity.pdbx_description
1 polymer ?
#
loop_
_entity_poly.entity_id
_entity_poly.type
_entity_poly.pdbx_seq_one_letter_code
_entity_poly.pdbx_strand_id
1 'polypeptide(L)'
;MEIINSNNIASFQASINQDPDINSDALIGSSRTARRNRNRSRSRRKKREQLLAQHKWMDRFELPPNAVNSLLTILNGVVEGSDRPFITPIGMKHSPEVLMQGWTEIYESLDHEALTPTLIEIENQNKEKYGPRSIQKPWSERKGSVEEYFAVSELEPRLKEEIIKVAIDEGNKQNRQFRPVSRENALSHLKNQTNSGLPLMKAGKYAKQTPMDDLIAQEGMDYPCVLFTRTQEQGKTRNVWGFPFIWKLLEQEFYQVLLNHQRQLHWRAAILHPDAVDKEVTACIDKAIATGDQILSVDFSAYDASIVPDLQLAAFEYIKRLFRKEYWARIDSIAHNFGNIGIITPEGLREGPHGVPSGSTFTNEIDSIVQFIIQHLYKGIKNFNIQGDDGIYVVPSAAGLMEHFIKYGLEVNKSKSLVSDDGEGLYLQKYYHPKYRQENGVIGGIYSTYRALLRLVYQERFTQLEDSGITADDYYAIRSITIMENCKFHPYFEEFVKYMYDMDKRLGKEFDQITIDAYVRKISDSIGGRVMKNQYGDDISGIKQFEVYKLLRKLEQT
;
A
#
# COMPACT_ATOMS: atom_id res chain seq x y z
N MET A 1 51.89 36.61 -19.59
CA MET A 1 52.45 36.34 -20.94
C MET A 1 51.28 35.88 -21.80
N GLU A 2 50.50 36.86 -22.29
CA GLU A 2 50.34 37.22 -23.73
C GLU A 2 49.33 36.28 -24.43
N ILE A 3 48.03 36.62 -24.56
CA ILE A 3 47.35 37.44 -25.61
C ILE A 3 47.77 36.99 -27.03
N ILE A 4 46.89 36.47 -27.92
CA ILE A 4 46.10 37.15 -28.98
C ILE A 4 45.33 36.02 -29.72
N ASN A 5 43.99 35.93 -29.76
CA ASN A 5 42.99 36.53 -30.67
C ASN A 5 43.15 36.26 -32.19
N SER A 6 42.20 35.57 -32.86
CA SER A 6 41.50 36.07 -34.08
C SER A 6 40.69 35.02 -34.87
N ASN A 7 39.60 35.56 -35.43
CA ASN A 7 38.46 35.07 -36.21
C ASN A 7 38.70 34.24 -37.50
N ASN A 8 37.68 33.40 -37.78
CA ASN A 8 36.94 33.18 -39.05
C ASN A 8 37.48 33.84 -40.35
N ILE A 9 37.50 33.07 -41.46
CA ILE A 9 36.62 33.26 -42.65
C ILE A 9 36.89 32.16 -43.71
N ALA A 10 35.78 31.81 -44.37
CA ALA A 10 35.50 30.89 -45.47
C ALA A 10 36.49 30.82 -46.67
N SER A 11 36.51 29.65 -47.33
CA SER A 11 35.95 29.41 -48.68
C SER A 11 36.73 28.31 -49.43
N PHE A 12 36.04 27.29 -49.96
CA PHE A 12 36.07 26.96 -51.39
C PHE A 12 35.11 25.80 -51.73
N GLN A 13 34.20 26.07 -52.66
CA GLN A 13 33.41 25.09 -53.40
C GLN A 13 34.21 24.58 -54.61
N ALA A 14 34.11 23.28 -54.90
CA ALA A 14 34.04 22.64 -56.23
C ALA A 14 33.94 21.11 -55.97
N SER A 15 32.83 20.40 -56.21
CA SER A 15 32.31 19.88 -57.50
C SER A 15 33.40 19.24 -58.39
N ILE A 16 33.30 18.05 -58.98
CA ILE A 16 32.23 17.05 -59.22
C ILE A 16 32.92 15.82 -59.89
N ASN A 17 32.39 14.62 -59.65
CA ASN A 17 32.45 13.36 -60.42
C ASN A 17 33.77 12.59 -60.67
N GLN A 18 33.80 11.33 -60.23
CA GLN A 18 33.66 10.11 -61.07
C GLN A 18 33.61 8.86 -60.16
N ASP A 19 32.44 8.22 -59.98
CA ASP A 19 32.10 6.93 -60.62
C ASP A 19 30.73 6.41 -60.10
N PRO A 20 29.87 5.82 -60.96
CA PRO A 20 28.50 5.44 -60.64
C PRO A 20 28.39 3.92 -60.41
N ASP A 21 28.20 3.51 -59.17
CA ASP A 21 27.44 2.30 -58.81
C ASP A 21 27.56 2.14 -57.29
N ILE A 22 26.45 2.28 -56.56
CA ILE A 22 26.13 1.61 -55.29
C ILE A 22 24.80 2.19 -54.75
N ASN A 23 23.78 1.35 -54.83
CA ASN A 23 22.59 1.24 -53.97
C ASN A 23 21.66 2.45 -53.77
N SER A 24 20.63 2.47 -54.62
CA SER A 24 19.32 3.13 -54.43
C SER A 24 18.47 2.57 -53.26
N ASP A 25 18.94 1.58 -52.50
CA ASP A 25 18.19 0.97 -51.40
C ASP A 25 18.37 1.62 -50.01
N ALA A 26 19.38 2.50 -49.83
CA ALA A 26 19.62 3.17 -48.55
C ALA A 26 18.67 4.36 -48.27
N LEU A 27 18.03 4.93 -49.30
CA LEU A 27 17.08 6.05 -49.17
C LEU A 27 15.63 5.61 -48.93
N ILE A 28 15.32 4.33 -49.13
CA ILE A 28 13.95 3.79 -48.95
C ILE A 28 13.70 3.35 -47.49
N GLY A 29 14.76 2.96 -46.77
CA GLY A 29 14.69 2.57 -45.35
C GLY A 29 14.40 3.74 -44.38
N SER A 30 14.89 4.94 -44.67
CA SER A 30 14.64 6.14 -43.84
C SER A 30 13.21 6.67 -44.03
N SER A 31 12.68 6.61 -45.26
CA SER A 31 11.32 7.08 -45.59
C SER A 31 10.22 6.17 -45.02
N ARG A 32 10.43 4.84 -45.00
CA ARG A 32 9.48 3.88 -44.40
C ARG A 32 9.43 4.01 -42.88
N THR A 33 10.56 4.24 -42.23
CA THR A 33 10.64 4.46 -40.77
C THR A 33 10.03 5.81 -40.37
N ALA A 34 10.31 6.87 -41.14
CA ALA A 34 9.68 8.18 -40.97
C ALA A 34 8.16 8.13 -41.21
N ARG A 35 7.69 7.37 -42.22
CA ARG A 35 6.26 7.20 -42.53
C ARG A 35 5.54 6.36 -41.47
N ARG A 36 6.18 5.30 -40.94
CA ARG A 36 5.68 4.54 -39.78
C ARG A 36 5.58 5.42 -38.52
N ASN A 37 6.59 6.24 -38.25
CA ASN A 37 6.59 7.16 -37.11
C ASN A 37 5.54 8.29 -37.26
N ARG A 38 5.37 8.84 -38.47
CA ARG A 38 4.30 9.81 -38.78
C ARG A 38 2.91 9.20 -38.68
N ASN A 39 2.71 7.97 -39.13
CA ASN A 39 1.43 7.27 -39.03
C ASN A 39 1.09 6.91 -37.57
N ARG A 40 2.06 6.46 -36.78
CA ARG A 40 1.89 6.25 -35.33
C ARG A 40 1.59 7.56 -34.60
N SER A 41 2.25 8.66 -34.98
CA SER A 41 1.98 10.01 -34.43
C SER A 41 0.57 10.51 -34.76
N ARG A 42 0.11 10.36 -36.01
CA ARG A 42 -1.26 10.72 -36.43
C ARG A 42 -2.33 9.86 -35.73
N SER A 43 -2.10 8.56 -35.61
CA SER A 43 -3.01 7.64 -34.90
C SER A 43 -3.13 8.00 -33.41
N ARG A 44 -2.00 8.27 -32.73
CA ARG A 44 -2.00 8.75 -31.34
C ARG A 44 -2.70 10.08 -31.18
N ARG A 45 -2.50 11.02 -32.11
CA ARG A 45 -3.19 12.32 -32.11
C ARG A 45 -4.70 12.18 -32.27
N LYS A 46 -5.16 11.32 -33.19
CA LYS A 46 -6.60 11.05 -33.38
C LYS A 46 -7.23 10.38 -32.16
N LYS A 47 -6.57 9.37 -31.56
CA LYS A 47 -7.03 8.73 -30.29
C LYS A 47 -7.12 9.79 -29.18
N ARG A 48 -6.15 10.70 -29.08
CA ARG A 48 -6.15 11.81 -28.12
C ARG A 48 -7.31 12.79 -28.34
N GLU A 49 -7.54 13.24 -29.56
CA GLU A 49 -8.63 14.18 -29.87
C GLU A 49 -10.00 13.56 -29.55
N GLN A 50 -10.17 12.26 -29.82
CA GLN A 50 -11.37 11.50 -29.45
C GLN A 50 -11.57 11.41 -27.94
N LEU A 51 -10.51 11.12 -27.18
CA LEU A 51 -10.56 11.07 -25.71
C LEU A 51 -10.85 12.44 -25.08
N LEU A 52 -10.23 13.50 -25.58
CA LEU A 52 -10.52 14.86 -25.12
C LEU A 52 -11.98 15.24 -25.39
N ALA A 53 -12.50 14.87 -26.57
CA ALA A 53 -13.91 15.10 -26.89
C ALA A 53 -14.87 14.36 -25.95
N GLN A 54 -14.51 13.15 -25.50
CA GLN A 54 -15.29 12.36 -24.54
C GLN A 54 -15.25 12.91 -23.10
N HIS A 55 -14.20 13.66 -22.75
CA HIS A 55 -13.99 14.17 -21.39
C HIS A 55 -13.97 15.71 -21.29
N LYS A 56 -14.70 16.42 -22.17
CA LYS A 56 -14.79 17.90 -22.13
C LYS A 56 -15.24 18.48 -20.79
N TRP A 57 -15.97 17.71 -19.98
CA TRP A 57 -16.37 18.13 -18.63
C TRP A 57 -15.18 18.43 -17.72
N MET A 58 -13.97 17.94 -18.03
CA MET A 58 -12.74 18.24 -17.28
C MET A 58 -12.29 19.70 -17.42
N ASP A 59 -12.78 20.43 -18.43
CA ASP A 59 -12.41 21.84 -18.66
C ASP A 59 -12.77 22.71 -17.44
N ARG A 60 -13.76 22.31 -16.63
CA ARG A 60 -14.16 22.99 -15.39
C ARG A 60 -13.06 23.06 -14.32
N PHE A 61 -12.03 22.23 -14.41
CA PHE A 61 -10.92 22.16 -13.45
C PHE A 61 -9.69 22.94 -13.90
N GLU A 62 -9.72 23.54 -15.10
CA GLU A 62 -8.65 24.38 -15.64
C GLU A 62 -7.27 23.71 -15.57
N LEU A 63 -7.22 22.41 -15.86
CA LEU A 63 -6.02 21.60 -15.64
C LEU A 63 -4.90 21.96 -16.63
N PRO A 64 -3.63 21.97 -16.19
CA PRO A 64 -2.50 22.11 -17.10
C PRO A 64 -2.49 20.99 -18.17
N PRO A 65 -2.06 21.26 -19.41
CA PRO A 65 -2.08 20.27 -20.49
C PRO A 65 -1.39 18.94 -20.17
N ASN A 66 -0.30 18.99 -19.39
CA ASN A 66 0.41 17.79 -18.95
C ASN A 66 -0.42 16.94 -17.98
N ALA A 67 -1.17 17.58 -17.09
CA ALA A 67 -2.05 16.89 -16.15
C ALA A 67 -3.21 16.20 -16.88
N VAL A 68 -3.82 16.88 -17.86
CA VAL A 68 -4.85 16.30 -18.73
C VAL A 68 -4.32 15.06 -19.46
N ASN A 69 -3.12 15.13 -20.04
CA ASN A 69 -2.53 14.00 -20.76
C ASN A 69 -2.24 12.81 -19.83
N SER A 70 -1.72 13.07 -18.62
CA SER A 70 -1.49 12.03 -17.61
C SER A 70 -2.79 11.38 -17.17
N LEU A 71 -3.82 12.17 -16.88
CA LEU A 71 -5.15 11.68 -16.48
C LEU A 71 -5.76 10.79 -17.57
N LEU A 72 -5.78 11.25 -18.83
CA LEU A 72 -6.30 10.46 -19.94
C LEU A 72 -5.53 9.15 -20.11
N THR A 73 -4.21 9.15 -19.93
CA THR A 73 -3.40 7.93 -20.00
C THR A 73 -3.80 6.94 -18.91
N ILE A 74 -3.99 7.41 -17.69
CA ILE A 74 -4.44 6.58 -16.56
C ILE A 74 -5.83 6.01 -16.84
N LEU A 75 -6.79 6.83 -17.23
CA LEU A 75 -8.17 6.39 -17.48
C LEU A 75 -8.24 5.36 -18.61
N ASN A 76 -7.47 5.53 -19.69
CA ASN A 76 -7.39 4.52 -20.74
C ASN A 76 -6.82 3.20 -20.22
N GLY A 77 -5.76 3.25 -19.40
CA GLY A 77 -5.22 2.04 -18.77
C GLY A 77 -6.22 1.37 -17.82
N VAL A 78 -7.11 2.13 -17.18
CA VAL A 78 -8.22 1.57 -16.39
C VAL A 78 -9.27 0.89 -17.28
N VAL A 79 -9.64 1.52 -18.40
CA VAL A 79 -10.59 0.94 -19.37
C VAL A 79 -10.05 -0.37 -19.95
N GLU A 80 -8.83 -0.36 -20.46
CA GLU A 80 -8.22 -1.48 -21.17
C GLU A 80 -7.83 -2.63 -20.21
N GLY A 81 -7.36 -2.31 -19.00
CA GLY A 81 -6.78 -3.30 -18.09
C GLY A 81 -5.42 -3.81 -18.56
N SER A 82 -4.93 -4.89 -17.94
CA SER A 82 -3.70 -5.57 -18.36
C SER A 82 -3.66 -7.02 -17.88
N ASP A 83 -3.32 -7.93 -18.78
CA ASP A 83 -3.12 -9.37 -18.53
C ASP A 83 -1.63 -9.75 -18.44
N ARG A 84 -0.72 -8.76 -18.44
CA ARG A 84 0.71 -9.02 -18.48
C ARG A 84 1.24 -9.42 -17.09
N PRO A 85 1.78 -10.63 -16.92
CA PRO A 85 2.45 -11.02 -15.69
C PRO A 85 3.80 -10.29 -15.56
N PHE A 86 4.08 -9.74 -14.38
CA PHE A 86 5.42 -9.29 -14.01
C PHE A 86 6.09 -10.34 -13.13
N ILE A 87 7.04 -11.03 -13.74
CA ILE A 87 7.84 -12.09 -13.13
C ILE A 87 9.19 -11.50 -12.75
N THR A 88 9.72 -11.87 -11.59
CA THR A 88 11.06 -11.47 -11.13
C THR A 88 12.15 -12.28 -11.84
N PRO A 89 13.44 -11.88 -11.76
CA PRO A 89 14.52 -12.63 -12.40
C PRO A 89 14.60 -14.11 -12.00
N ILE A 90 14.35 -14.43 -10.72
CA ILE A 90 14.36 -15.83 -10.26
C ILE A 90 13.22 -16.64 -10.89
N GLY A 91 12.02 -16.05 -10.99
CA GLY A 91 10.89 -16.67 -11.69
C GLY A 91 11.13 -16.83 -13.19
N MET A 92 11.85 -15.90 -13.83
CA MET A 92 12.25 -16.04 -15.23
C MET A 92 13.30 -17.14 -15.45
N LYS A 93 14.23 -17.28 -14.50
CA LYS A 93 15.33 -18.26 -14.59
C LYS A 93 14.84 -19.70 -14.47
N HIS A 94 13.93 -19.96 -13.52
CA HIS A 94 13.50 -21.32 -13.19
C HIS A 94 12.08 -21.66 -13.64
N SER A 95 11.30 -20.69 -14.10
CA SER A 95 9.83 -20.73 -14.22
C SER A 95 9.09 -20.74 -12.88
N PRO A 96 7.94 -20.03 -12.76
CA PRO A 96 7.11 -20.06 -11.56
C PRO A 96 6.64 -21.46 -11.15
N GLU A 97 6.35 -22.34 -12.10
CA GLU A 97 5.79 -23.68 -11.88
C GLU A 97 6.82 -24.59 -11.21
N VAL A 98 8.06 -24.59 -11.69
CA VAL A 98 9.17 -25.35 -11.08
C VAL A 98 9.45 -24.87 -9.66
N LEU A 99 9.44 -23.55 -9.43
CA LEU A 99 9.66 -23.00 -8.08
C LEU A 99 8.56 -23.42 -7.10
N MET A 100 7.32 -23.44 -7.57
CA MET A 100 6.17 -23.86 -6.77
C MET A 100 6.21 -25.36 -6.45
N GLN A 101 6.48 -26.18 -7.48
CA GLN A 101 6.57 -27.62 -7.34
C GLN A 101 7.71 -28.03 -6.41
N GLY A 102 8.90 -27.47 -6.60
CA GLY A 102 10.07 -27.81 -5.79
C GLY A 102 9.88 -27.49 -4.32
N TRP A 103 9.30 -26.32 -3.99
CA TRP A 103 8.96 -26.04 -2.58
C TRP A 103 7.87 -26.98 -2.05
N THR A 104 6.89 -27.33 -2.88
CA THR A 104 5.81 -28.24 -2.49
C THR A 104 6.31 -29.63 -2.15
N GLU A 105 7.21 -30.20 -2.96
CA GLU A 105 7.81 -31.50 -2.70
C GLU A 105 8.58 -31.52 -1.38
N ILE A 106 9.35 -30.45 -1.10
CA ILE A 106 10.04 -30.29 0.18
C ILE A 106 9.02 -30.18 1.31
N TYR A 107 8.08 -29.25 1.23
CA TYR A 107 7.07 -29.00 2.26
C TYR A 107 6.32 -30.29 2.63
N GLU A 108 5.86 -31.04 1.63
CA GLU A 108 5.10 -32.30 1.80
C GLU A 108 5.96 -33.42 2.40
N SER A 109 7.28 -33.38 2.26
CA SER A 109 8.22 -34.34 2.86
C SER A 109 8.56 -34.07 4.33
N LEU A 110 8.28 -32.86 4.83
CA LEU A 110 8.59 -32.46 6.20
C LEU A 110 7.58 -33.01 7.21
N ASP A 111 7.98 -33.05 8.48
CA ASP A 111 7.14 -33.55 9.56
C ASP A 111 6.01 -32.59 9.95
N HIS A 112 4.81 -32.88 9.47
CA HIS A 112 3.62 -32.06 9.70
C HIS A 112 3.10 -32.10 11.15
N GLU A 113 3.62 -32.96 12.02
CA GLU A 113 3.33 -32.89 13.46
C GLU A 113 3.84 -31.59 14.08
N ALA A 114 4.84 -30.93 13.45
CA ALA A 114 5.29 -29.59 13.83
C ALA A 114 4.24 -28.50 13.58
N LEU A 115 3.30 -28.73 12.66
CA LEU A 115 2.28 -27.75 12.27
C LEU A 115 0.98 -27.93 13.06
N THR A 116 0.18 -26.87 13.22
CA THR A 116 -1.21 -26.99 13.65
C THR A 116 -2.10 -27.20 12.43
N PRO A 117 -3.29 -27.83 12.57
CA PRO A 117 -4.24 -27.97 11.46
C PRO A 117 -4.56 -26.64 10.79
N THR A 118 -4.77 -25.58 11.58
CA THR A 118 -5.02 -24.21 11.10
C THR A 118 -3.86 -23.66 10.27
N LEU A 119 -2.61 -23.89 10.69
CA LEU A 119 -1.44 -23.43 9.91
C LEU A 119 -1.32 -24.17 8.58
N ILE A 120 -1.61 -25.47 8.55
CA ILE A 120 -1.65 -26.26 7.31
C ILE A 120 -2.72 -25.68 6.37
N GLU A 121 -3.91 -25.37 6.88
CA GLU A 121 -4.96 -24.74 6.09
C GLU A 121 -4.53 -23.39 5.54
N ILE A 122 -3.92 -22.53 6.36
CA ILE A 122 -3.40 -21.22 5.93
C ILE A 122 -2.36 -21.37 4.83
N GLU A 123 -1.43 -22.33 4.94
CA GLU A 123 -0.44 -22.60 3.90
C GLU A 123 -1.09 -23.07 2.60
N ASN A 124 -2.05 -24.01 2.68
CA ASN A 124 -2.79 -24.50 1.52
C ASN A 124 -3.59 -23.39 0.82
N GLN A 125 -4.29 -22.55 1.58
CA GLN A 125 -5.02 -21.40 1.03
C GLN A 125 -4.08 -20.37 0.36
N ASN A 126 -2.83 -20.23 0.82
CA ASN A 126 -1.84 -19.37 0.17
C ASN A 126 -1.18 -20.05 -1.04
N LYS A 127 -1.03 -21.38 -1.02
CA LYS A 127 -0.62 -22.21 -2.16
C LYS A 127 -1.60 -22.08 -3.33
N GLU A 128 -2.91 -22.15 -3.06
CA GLU A 128 -3.96 -21.94 -4.09
C GLU A 128 -3.92 -20.55 -4.71
N LYS A 129 -3.46 -19.55 -3.95
CA LYS A 129 -3.35 -18.17 -4.42
C LYS A 129 -2.12 -17.93 -5.31
N TYR A 130 -1.20 -18.89 -5.42
CA TYR A 130 0.04 -18.75 -6.18
C TYR A 130 -0.23 -18.37 -7.64
N GLY A 131 0.27 -17.20 -8.04
CA GLY A 131 0.08 -16.68 -9.39
C GLY A 131 0.40 -15.19 -9.53
N PRO A 132 0.24 -14.65 -10.76
CA PRO A 132 0.56 -13.27 -11.08
C PRO A 132 -0.15 -12.23 -10.21
N ARG A 133 0.57 -11.17 -9.85
CA ARG A 133 0.08 -10.04 -9.04
C ARG A 133 -0.13 -8.74 -9.82
N SER A 134 0.22 -8.73 -11.10
CA SER A 134 0.19 -7.54 -11.96
C SER A 134 -1.03 -7.49 -12.89
N ILE A 135 -1.90 -8.50 -12.81
CA ILE A 135 -3.09 -8.60 -13.65
C ILE A 135 -4.11 -7.57 -13.17
N GLN A 136 -4.46 -6.66 -14.07
CA GLN A 136 -5.44 -5.60 -13.87
C GLN A 136 -6.70 -5.92 -14.66
N LYS A 137 -7.81 -6.13 -13.95
CA LYS A 137 -9.13 -6.23 -14.58
C LYS A 137 -9.51 -4.92 -15.29
N PRO A 138 -10.14 -5.00 -16.48
CA PRO A 138 -10.65 -3.84 -17.20
C PRO A 138 -11.80 -3.17 -16.42
N TRP A 139 -12.08 -1.90 -16.73
CA TRP A 139 -13.11 -1.11 -16.06
C TRP A 139 -14.48 -1.80 -15.99
N SER A 140 -14.86 -2.50 -17.07
CA SER A 140 -16.12 -3.24 -17.17
C SER A 140 -16.34 -4.27 -16.07
N GLU A 141 -15.27 -4.81 -15.48
CA GLU A 141 -15.32 -5.85 -14.43
C GLU A 141 -15.17 -5.31 -13.01
N ARG A 142 -14.81 -4.03 -12.84
CA ARG A 142 -14.45 -3.46 -11.52
C ARG A 142 -15.13 -2.14 -11.19
N LYS A 143 -16.04 -1.67 -12.04
CA LYS A 143 -16.83 -0.46 -11.78
C LYS A 143 -17.74 -0.60 -10.55
N GLY A 144 -18.27 -1.80 -10.31
CA GLY A 144 -19.17 -2.06 -9.18
C GLY A 144 -18.53 -1.71 -7.83
N SER A 145 -17.24 -1.99 -7.65
CA SER A 145 -16.54 -1.65 -6.41
C SER A 145 -16.15 -0.18 -6.27
N VAL A 146 -16.40 0.68 -7.27
CA VAL A 146 -16.45 2.14 -7.03
C VAL A 146 -17.85 2.52 -6.54
N GLU A 147 -18.90 2.00 -7.17
CA GLU A 147 -20.29 2.31 -6.82
C GLU A 147 -20.62 1.86 -5.39
N GLU A 148 -20.00 0.77 -4.89
CA GLU A 148 -20.08 0.34 -3.48
C GLU A 148 -19.72 1.46 -2.48
N TYR A 149 -18.76 2.34 -2.80
CA TYR A 149 -18.40 3.45 -1.91
C TYR A 149 -19.51 4.49 -1.82
N PHE A 150 -20.34 4.62 -2.85
CA PHE A 150 -21.43 5.60 -2.93
C PHE A 150 -22.79 5.00 -2.52
N ALA A 151 -22.85 3.71 -2.22
CA ALA A 151 -24.03 3.02 -1.70
C ALA A 151 -24.26 3.32 -0.21
N VAL A 152 -24.17 4.61 0.16
CA VAL A 152 -24.23 5.06 1.55
C VAL A 152 -25.64 4.88 2.11
N SER A 153 -25.71 4.24 3.28
CA SER A 153 -26.89 4.24 4.14
C SER A 153 -26.61 5.05 5.40
N GLU A 154 -27.62 5.76 5.91
CA GLU A 154 -27.51 6.46 7.18
C GLU A 154 -27.61 5.47 8.34
N LEU A 155 -26.87 5.73 9.41
CA LEU A 155 -27.07 4.96 10.64
C LEU A 155 -28.40 5.35 11.28
N GLU A 156 -29.06 4.37 11.89
CA GLU A 156 -30.21 4.61 12.76
C GLU A 156 -29.89 5.74 13.76
N PRO A 157 -30.77 6.77 13.92
CA PRO A 157 -30.45 7.98 14.67
C PRO A 157 -29.91 7.72 16.08
N ARG A 158 -30.46 6.71 16.78
CA ARG A 158 -30.00 6.30 18.10
C ARG A 158 -28.57 5.76 18.08
N LEU A 159 -28.21 4.96 17.07
CA LEU A 159 -26.85 4.41 16.94
C LEU A 159 -25.85 5.51 16.61
N LYS A 160 -26.25 6.46 15.77
CA LYS A 160 -25.48 7.68 15.48
C LYS A 160 -25.23 8.51 16.75
N GLU A 161 -26.23 8.73 17.58
CA GLU A 161 -26.06 9.44 18.86
C GLU A 161 -25.12 8.68 19.81
N GLU A 162 -25.28 7.35 19.93
CA GLU A 162 -24.44 6.50 20.78
C GLU A 162 -22.96 6.56 20.35
N ILE A 163 -22.68 6.42 19.05
CA ILE A 163 -21.30 6.39 18.54
C ILE A 163 -20.62 7.76 18.64
N ILE A 164 -21.33 8.85 18.35
CA ILE A 164 -20.82 10.22 18.49
C ILE A 164 -20.51 10.54 19.95
N LYS A 165 -21.39 10.12 20.87
CA LYS A 165 -21.16 10.32 22.30
C LYS A 165 -19.88 9.62 22.76
N VAL A 166 -19.68 8.34 22.40
CA VAL A 166 -18.47 7.61 22.77
C VAL A 166 -17.23 8.24 22.15
N ALA A 167 -17.29 8.67 20.89
CA ALA A 167 -16.17 9.37 20.25
C ALA A 167 -15.74 10.63 21.01
N ILE A 168 -16.72 11.45 21.41
CA ILE A 168 -16.48 12.68 22.19
C ILE A 168 -15.90 12.33 23.57
N ASP A 169 -16.49 11.36 24.26
CA ASP A 169 -16.06 10.96 25.61
C ASP A 169 -14.63 10.40 25.58
N GLU A 170 -14.32 9.49 24.66
CA GLU A 170 -12.99 8.90 24.51
C GLU A 170 -11.94 9.94 24.10
N GLY A 171 -12.28 10.85 23.19
CA GLY A 171 -11.40 11.93 22.78
C GLY A 171 -11.11 12.91 23.93
N ASN A 172 -12.12 13.28 24.73
CA ASN A 172 -11.96 14.15 25.89
C ASN A 172 -11.14 13.48 27.01
N LYS A 173 -11.33 12.16 27.24
CA LYS A 173 -10.58 11.40 28.25
C LYS A 173 -9.07 11.44 28.03
N GLN A 174 -8.61 11.58 26.79
CA GLN A 174 -7.18 11.73 26.50
C GLN A 174 -6.58 13.02 27.09
N ASN A 175 -7.42 14.01 27.41
CA ASN A 175 -7.03 15.31 27.98
C ASN A 175 -5.86 15.97 27.23
N ARG A 176 -5.97 16.02 25.90
CA ARG A 176 -4.95 16.59 25.01
C ARG A 176 -5.37 17.96 24.52
N GLN A 177 -4.37 18.77 24.18
CA GLN A 177 -4.55 20.11 23.60
C GLN A 177 -3.54 20.33 22.48
N PHE A 178 -3.52 19.38 21.55
CA PHE A 178 -2.58 19.38 20.44
C PHE A 178 -2.75 20.59 19.53
N ARG A 179 -1.64 20.96 18.89
CA ARG A 179 -1.57 21.93 17.80
C ARG A 179 -1.09 21.19 16.56
N PRO A 180 -1.60 21.50 15.36
CA PRO A 180 -1.07 20.95 14.12
C PRO A 180 0.39 21.37 13.92
N VAL A 181 1.15 20.59 13.15
CA VAL A 181 2.49 21.00 12.68
C VAL A 181 2.37 22.06 11.59
N SER A 182 3.45 22.79 11.30
CA SER A 182 3.44 23.75 10.18
C SER A 182 3.29 23.03 8.84
N ARG A 183 2.83 23.77 7.82
CA ARG A 183 2.69 23.25 6.45
C ARG A 183 4.02 22.78 5.86
N GLU A 184 5.13 23.44 6.18
CA GLU A 184 6.48 23.03 5.73
C GLU A 184 6.87 21.68 6.34
N ASN A 185 6.59 21.51 7.64
CA ASN A 185 6.83 20.25 8.31
C ASN A 185 5.93 19.16 7.72
N ALA A 186 4.63 19.42 7.58
CA ALA A 186 3.69 18.52 6.94
C ALA A 186 4.14 18.11 5.52
N LEU A 187 4.56 19.07 4.69
CA LEU A 187 5.05 18.85 3.34
C LEU A 187 6.27 17.90 3.31
N SER A 188 7.17 18.03 4.29
CA SER A 188 8.35 17.16 4.39
C SER A 188 7.97 15.68 4.52
N HIS A 189 6.84 15.39 5.18
CA HIS A 189 6.36 14.05 5.44
C HIS A 189 5.54 13.40 4.31
N LEU A 190 5.10 14.17 3.30
CA LEU A 190 4.39 13.60 2.15
C LEU A 190 5.30 12.66 1.34
N LYS A 191 4.73 11.66 0.66
CA LYS A 191 5.52 10.64 -0.05
C LYS A 191 6.13 11.19 -1.35
N ASN A 192 7.37 10.80 -1.65
CA ASN A 192 8.11 11.31 -2.81
C ASN A 192 7.74 10.62 -4.13
N GLN A 193 7.43 9.32 -4.11
CA GLN A 193 7.18 8.55 -5.33
C GLN A 193 5.70 8.45 -5.72
N THR A 194 4.78 8.77 -4.83
CA THR A 194 3.34 8.70 -5.14
C THR A 194 2.94 9.82 -6.10
N ASN A 195 1.93 9.57 -6.93
CA ASN A 195 1.35 10.62 -7.76
C ASN A 195 0.66 11.68 -6.87
N SER A 196 0.77 12.94 -7.26
CA SER A 196 0.21 14.09 -6.56
C SER A 196 -1.30 14.23 -6.73
N GLY A 197 -1.94 13.50 -7.65
CA GLY A 197 -3.34 13.72 -8.02
C GLY A 197 -3.50 15.08 -8.72
N LEU A 198 -4.76 15.50 -8.90
CA LEU A 198 -5.07 16.80 -9.48
C LEU A 198 -4.67 17.96 -8.56
N PRO A 199 -4.34 19.14 -9.13
CA PRO A 199 -4.17 19.43 -10.56
C PRO A 199 -2.77 19.07 -11.10
N LEU A 200 -1.85 18.67 -10.21
CA LEU A 200 -0.42 18.60 -10.52
C LEU A 200 0.00 17.35 -11.33
N MET A 201 -0.64 16.20 -11.09
CA MET A 201 -0.43 14.91 -11.76
C MET A 201 1.03 14.46 -11.96
N LYS A 202 1.90 14.78 -11.01
CA LYS A 202 3.34 14.48 -11.02
C LYS A 202 3.75 13.66 -9.80
N ALA A 203 4.97 13.11 -9.81
CA ALA A 203 5.50 12.44 -8.60
C ALA A 203 5.64 13.44 -7.44
N GLY A 204 5.38 12.98 -6.22
CA GLY A 204 5.38 13.80 -5.01
C GLY A 204 6.66 14.62 -4.81
N LYS A 205 7.83 14.08 -5.15
CA LYS A 205 9.11 14.80 -5.10
C LYS A 205 9.11 16.10 -5.92
N TYR A 206 8.41 16.10 -7.06
CA TYR A 206 8.25 17.28 -7.91
C TYR A 206 7.06 18.15 -7.47
N ALA A 207 6.05 17.56 -6.81
CA ALA A 207 4.94 18.32 -6.23
C ALA A 207 5.38 19.16 -5.03
N LYS A 208 6.31 18.64 -4.21
CA LYS A 208 6.93 19.39 -3.10
C LYS A 208 7.73 20.63 -3.54
N GLN A 209 8.10 20.72 -4.82
CA GLN A 209 8.80 21.87 -5.38
C GLN A 209 7.84 23.00 -5.81
N THR A 210 6.53 22.76 -5.78
CA THR A 210 5.54 23.81 -6.03
C THR A 210 5.58 24.81 -4.86
N PRO A 211 5.63 26.13 -5.11
CA PRO A 211 5.56 27.15 -4.07
C PRO A 211 4.39 26.94 -3.11
N MET A 212 4.60 27.17 -1.81
CA MET A 212 3.58 26.93 -0.79
C MET A 212 2.30 27.75 -1.05
N ASP A 213 2.46 29.03 -1.44
CA ASP A 213 1.32 29.90 -1.76
C ASP A 213 0.47 29.36 -2.92
N ASP A 214 1.11 28.77 -3.94
CA ASP A 214 0.42 28.14 -5.07
C ASP A 214 -0.32 26.86 -4.65
N LEU A 215 0.20 26.13 -3.66
CA LEU A 215 -0.49 24.98 -3.07
C LEU A 215 -1.71 25.45 -2.26
N ILE A 216 -1.54 26.48 -1.43
CA ILE A 216 -2.62 27.03 -0.61
C ILE A 216 -3.71 27.65 -1.47
N ALA A 217 -3.37 28.28 -2.60
CA ALA A 217 -4.36 28.80 -3.53
C ALA A 217 -5.27 27.71 -4.15
N GLN A 218 -4.88 26.43 -4.04
CA GLN A 218 -5.71 25.30 -4.45
C GLN A 218 -6.70 24.85 -3.35
N GLU A 219 -6.54 25.35 -2.12
CA GLU A 219 -7.50 25.18 -1.03
C GLU A 219 -8.81 25.90 -1.43
N GLY A 220 -9.83 25.12 -1.79
CA GLY A 220 -11.13 25.63 -2.27
C GLY A 220 -11.43 25.41 -3.76
N MET A 221 -10.51 24.78 -4.52
CA MET A 221 -10.72 24.48 -5.95
C MET A 221 -11.41 23.12 -6.21
N ASP A 222 -11.92 22.45 -5.17
CA ASP A 222 -12.67 21.18 -5.21
C ASP A 222 -12.15 20.13 -6.21
N TYR A 223 -10.82 19.98 -6.28
CA TYR A 223 -10.21 18.98 -7.16
C TYR A 223 -10.59 17.56 -6.73
N PRO A 224 -11.17 16.74 -7.63
CA PRO A 224 -11.54 15.37 -7.29
C PRO A 224 -10.33 14.43 -7.27
N CYS A 225 -10.51 13.27 -6.65
CA CYS A 225 -9.60 12.15 -6.71
C CYS A 225 -9.47 11.60 -8.14
N VAL A 226 -8.31 11.01 -8.44
CA VAL A 226 -8.08 10.28 -9.70
C VAL A 226 -8.15 8.78 -9.44
N LEU A 227 -8.93 8.04 -10.23
CA LEU A 227 -8.98 6.58 -10.10
C LEU A 227 -7.66 5.91 -10.51
N PHE A 228 -6.98 5.31 -9.54
CA PHE A 228 -5.79 4.48 -9.75
C PHE A 228 -6.10 2.99 -9.54
N THR A 229 -5.13 2.16 -9.94
CA THR A 229 -5.20 0.70 -9.80
C THR A 229 -4.15 0.18 -8.82
N ARG A 230 -4.59 -0.71 -7.92
CA ARG A 230 -3.74 -1.68 -7.24
C ARG A 230 -4.18 -3.08 -7.60
N THR A 231 -3.22 -3.99 -7.76
CA THR A 231 -3.49 -5.40 -8.09
C THR A 231 -2.90 -6.31 -7.02
N GLN A 232 -3.49 -7.48 -6.90
CA GLN A 232 -3.07 -8.54 -5.99
C GLN A 232 -3.11 -9.87 -6.75
N GLU A 233 -2.63 -10.92 -6.11
CA GLU A 233 -2.79 -12.31 -6.55
C GLU A 233 -4.23 -12.64 -6.95
N GLN A 234 -4.41 -13.67 -7.78
CA GLN A 234 -5.73 -14.13 -8.27
C GLN A 234 -6.51 -13.07 -9.07
N GLY A 235 -5.81 -12.10 -9.68
CA GLY A 235 -6.43 -11.04 -10.48
C GLY A 235 -7.29 -10.06 -9.66
N LYS A 236 -7.18 -10.09 -8.32
CA LYS A 236 -7.90 -9.14 -7.46
C LYS A 236 -7.40 -7.73 -7.76
N THR A 237 -8.33 -6.87 -8.16
CA THR A 237 -8.04 -5.51 -8.59
C THR A 237 -8.80 -4.52 -7.72
N ARG A 238 -8.10 -3.56 -7.10
CA ARG A 238 -8.67 -2.55 -6.20
C ARG A 238 -8.62 -1.16 -6.85
N ASN A 239 -9.74 -0.45 -6.74
CA ASN A 239 -9.86 0.98 -7.04
C ASN A 239 -9.17 1.78 -5.93
N VAL A 240 -8.23 2.64 -6.31
CA VAL A 240 -7.50 3.49 -5.36
C VAL A 240 -7.79 4.96 -5.65
N TRP A 241 -8.13 5.68 -4.60
CA TRP A 241 -8.47 7.09 -4.66
C TRP A 241 -7.21 7.93 -4.73
N GLY A 242 -6.89 8.46 -5.91
CA GLY A 242 -5.74 9.33 -6.14
C GLY A 242 -5.95 10.72 -5.55
N PHE A 243 -5.77 10.85 -4.23
CA PHE A 243 -6.07 12.06 -3.47
C PHE A 243 -5.23 13.27 -3.93
N PRO A 244 -5.85 14.46 -4.08
CA PRO A 244 -5.14 15.71 -4.40
C PRO A 244 -4.04 16.04 -3.40
N PHE A 245 -2.95 16.64 -3.89
CA PHE A 245 -1.77 16.92 -3.08
C PHE A 245 -2.02 17.93 -1.98
N ILE A 246 -2.82 18.97 -2.26
CA ILE A 246 -3.19 20.00 -1.29
C ILE A 246 -3.97 19.40 -0.11
N TRP A 247 -4.96 18.54 -0.37
CA TRP A 247 -5.72 17.91 0.71
C TRP A 247 -4.84 16.99 1.57
N LYS A 248 -3.95 16.20 0.94
CA LYS A 248 -2.98 15.40 1.70
C LYS A 248 -2.08 16.29 2.58
N LEU A 249 -1.67 17.46 2.10
CA LEU A 249 -0.87 18.41 2.87
C LEU A 249 -1.64 18.93 4.10
N LEU A 250 -2.88 19.36 3.91
CA LEU A 250 -3.75 19.86 4.99
C LEU A 250 -4.04 18.77 6.03
N GLU A 251 -4.29 17.54 5.58
CA GLU A 251 -4.46 16.38 6.46
C GLU A 251 -3.18 16.09 7.27
N GLN A 252 -2.02 16.18 6.61
CA GLN A 252 -0.72 15.86 7.18
C GLN A 252 -0.34 16.77 8.36
N GLU A 253 -0.82 18.02 8.39
CA GLU A 253 -0.63 18.95 9.50
C GLU A 253 -1.16 18.40 10.84
N PHE A 254 -2.27 17.66 10.79
CA PHE A 254 -2.90 17.05 11.96
C PHE A 254 -2.45 15.59 12.14
N TYR A 255 -2.36 14.85 11.04
CA TYR A 255 -2.06 13.42 11.04
C TYR A 255 -0.75 13.08 11.74
N GLN A 256 0.32 13.87 11.57
CA GLN A 256 1.59 13.57 12.24
C GLN A 256 1.48 13.63 13.76
N VAL A 257 0.69 14.57 14.28
CA VAL A 257 0.48 14.72 15.72
C VAL A 257 -0.41 13.60 16.24
N LEU A 258 -1.46 13.27 15.49
CA LEU A 258 -2.33 12.12 15.78
C LEU A 258 -1.53 10.82 15.82
N LEU A 259 -0.73 10.52 14.78
CA LEU A 259 0.06 9.30 14.67
C LEU A 259 1.05 9.15 15.83
N ASN A 260 1.70 10.25 16.25
CA ASN A 260 2.59 10.24 17.42
C ASN A 260 1.86 9.94 18.72
N HIS A 261 0.62 10.41 18.87
CA HIS A 261 -0.22 10.06 20.01
C HIS A 261 -0.67 8.60 19.94
N GLN A 262 -1.13 8.12 18.78
CA GLN A 262 -1.60 6.76 18.60
C GLN A 262 -0.52 5.71 18.89
N ARG A 263 0.75 5.99 18.59
CA ARG A 263 1.89 5.14 18.98
C ARG A 263 2.00 4.85 20.49
N GLN A 264 1.37 5.67 21.33
CA GLN A 264 1.39 5.51 22.78
C GLN A 264 0.22 4.67 23.30
N LEU A 265 -0.72 4.30 22.42
CA LEU A 265 -1.91 3.55 22.77
C LEU A 265 -1.61 2.04 22.65
N HIS A 266 -1.96 1.27 23.70
CA HIS A 266 -1.71 -0.17 23.77
C HIS A 266 -2.35 -0.96 22.60
N TRP A 267 -3.50 -0.50 22.11
CA TRP A 267 -4.24 -1.14 21.03
C TRP A 267 -3.72 -0.82 19.61
N ARG A 268 -2.60 -0.08 19.51
CA ARG A 268 -1.99 0.40 18.24
C ARG A 268 -0.55 -0.10 18.05
N ALA A 269 -0.25 -1.33 18.47
CA ALA A 269 1.09 -1.91 18.39
C ALA A 269 1.66 -1.92 16.95
N ALA A 270 0.77 -2.03 15.96
CA ALA A 270 1.10 -2.07 14.55
C ALA A 270 1.78 -0.79 14.02
N ILE A 271 1.58 0.37 14.67
CA ILE A 271 2.29 1.61 14.29
C ILE A 271 3.77 1.58 14.74
N LEU A 272 4.11 0.76 15.74
CA LEU A 272 5.44 0.71 16.32
C LEU A 272 6.40 -0.14 15.48
N HIS A 273 6.24 -1.46 15.53
CA HIS A 273 7.03 -2.44 14.78
C HIS A 273 6.48 -3.86 14.95
N PRO A 274 6.85 -4.81 14.07
CA PRO A 274 6.42 -6.20 14.15
C PRO A 274 6.59 -6.85 15.54
N ASP A 275 7.72 -6.68 16.21
CA ASP A 275 7.91 -7.28 17.55
C ASP A 275 6.95 -6.72 18.61
N ALA A 276 6.48 -5.48 18.45
CA ALA A 276 5.48 -4.91 19.36
C ALA A 276 4.12 -5.58 19.13
N VAL A 277 3.77 -5.86 17.87
CA VAL A 277 2.57 -6.62 17.51
C VAL A 277 2.64 -8.02 18.13
N ASP A 278 3.76 -8.72 17.96
CA ASP A 278 3.91 -10.07 18.49
C ASP A 278 3.74 -10.11 20.02
N LYS A 279 4.25 -9.10 20.74
CA LYS A 279 4.05 -8.96 22.19
C LYS A 279 2.59 -8.70 22.58
N GLU A 280 1.91 -7.77 21.91
CA GLU A 280 0.52 -7.46 22.25
C GLU A 280 -0.45 -8.58 21.86
N VAL A 281 -0.20 -9.29 20.75
CA VAL A 281 -0.96 -10.50 20.40
C VAL A 281 -0.70 -11.62 21.39
N THR A 282 0.55 -11.80 21.85
CA THR A 282 0.87 -12.73 22.95
C THR A 282 0.06 -12.37 24.20
N ALA A 283 -0.02 -11.09 24.57
CA ALA A 283 -0.81 -10.63 25.71
C ALA A 283 -2.32 -10.85 25.53
N CYS A 284 -2.85 -10.75 24.30
CA CYS A 284 -4.23 -11.13 23.99
C CYS A 284 -4.46 -12.62 24.22
N ILE A 285 -3.56 -13.48 23.71
CA ILE A 285 -3.64 -14.93 23.86
C ILE A 285 -3.56 -15.34 25.33
N ASP A 286 -2.59 -14.81 26.08
CA ASP A 286 -2.44 -15.08 27.51
C ASP A 286 -3.68 -14.65 28.30
N LYS A 287 -4.28 -13.51 27.93
CA LYS A 287 -5.50 -13.01 28.56
C LYS A 287 -6.72 -13.87 28.26
N ALA A 288 -6.86 -14.35 27.03
CA ALA A 288 -7.94 -15.25 26.62
C ALA A 288 -7.87 -16.55 27.42
N ILE A 289 -6.71 -17.22 27.41
CA ILE A 289 -6.46 -18.48 28.16
C ILE A 289 -6.71 -18.27 29.66
N ALA A 290 -6.17 -17.22 30.26
CA ALA A 290 -6.30 -16.97 31.69
C ALA A 290 -7.75 -16.70 32.14
N THR A 291 -8.61 -16.25 31.24
CA THR A 291 -9.99 -15.88 31.59
C THR A 291 -11.06 -16.78 30.99
N GLY A 292 -10.68 -17.75 30.15
CA GLY A 292 -11.61 -18.60 29.40
C GLY A 292 -12.44 -17.84 28.37
N ASP A 293 -11.95 -16.70 27.88
CA ASP A 293 -12.61 -15.91 26.83
C ASP A 293 -12.16 -16.37 25.45
N GLN A 294 -12.97 -16.04 24.44
CA GLN A 294 -12.67 -16.32 23.04
C GLN A 294 -11.72 -15.24 22.48
N ILE A 295 -10.87 -15.65 21.53
CA ILE A 295 -10.20 -14.74 20.62
C ILE A 295 -11.04 -14.62 19.36
N LEU A 296 -11.30 -13.38 18.93
CA LEU A 296 -11.85 -13.06 17.62
C LEU A 296 -10.78 -12.32 16.81
N SER A 297 -10.38 -12.91 15.70
CA SER A 297 -9.66 -12.26 14.61
C SER A 297 -10.67 -11.93 13.51
N VAL A 298 -11.07 -10.67 13.40
CA VAL A 298 -12.21 -10.27 12.56
C VAL A 298 -11.76 -9.97 11.12
N ASP A 299 -12.53 -10.45 10.14
CA ASP A 299 -12.37 -10.11 8.72
C ASP A 299 -13.60 -9.33 8.25
N PHE A 300 -13.39 -8.13 7.70
CA PHE A 300 -14.45 -7.31 7.12
C PHE A 300 -14.45 -7.39 5.59
N SER A 301 -15.64 -7.31 5.00
CA SER A 301 -15.84 -7.14 3.57
C SER A 301 -15.96 -5.67 3.23
N ALA A 302 -15.29 -5.23 2.17
CA ALA A 302 -15.35 -3.85 1.65
C ALA A 302 -15.29 -2.76 2.75
N TYR A 303 -14.41 -2.93 3.75
CA TYR A 303 -14.41 -2.14 4.98
C TYR A 303 -14.43 -0.62 4.72
N ASP A 304 -13.51 -0.11 3.88
CA ASP A 304 -13.47 1.30 3.47
C ASP A 304 -14.85 1.79 2.99
N ALA A 305 -15.55 1.02 2.15
CA ALA A 305 -16.87 1.38 1.63
C ALA A 305 -17.97 1.31 2.70
N SER A 306 -17.86 0.38 3.66
CA SER A 306 -18.83 0.23 4.77
C SER A 306 -18.75 1.34 5.81
N ILE A 307 -17.63 2.09 5.89
CA ILE A 307 -17.48 3.23 6.79
C ILE A 307 -18.20 4.44 6.19
N VAL A 308 -19.51 4.48 6.36
CA VAL A 308 -20.40 5.57 5.92
C VAL A 308 -20.07 6.90 6.62
N PRO A 309 -20.53 8.05 6.09
CA PRO A 309 -20.20 9.38 6.63
C PRO A 309 -20.48 9.57 8.12
N ASP A 310 -21.50 8.93 8.69
CA ASP A 310 -21.79 9.00 10.12
C ASP A 310 -20.68 8.36 10.98
N LEU A 311 -20.11 7.25 10.51
CA LEU A 311 -18.98 6.59 11.17
C LEU A 311 -17.70 7.42 11.03
N GLN A 312 -17.47 7.99 9.84
CA GLN A 312 -16.35 8.91 9.60
C GLN A 312 -16.44 10.13 10.53
N LEU A 313 -17.63 10.72 10.67
CA LEU A 313 -17.88 11.85 11.56
C LEU A 313 -17.55 11.51 13.01
N ALA A 314 -17.92 10.32 13.49
CA ALA A 314 -17.54 9.87 14.83
C ALA A 314 -16.01 9.80 15.01
N ALA A 315 -15.29 9.23 14.05
CA ALA A 315 -13.84 9.22 14.11
C ALA A 315 -13.22 10.64 14.09
N PHE A 316 -13.76 11.54 13.28
CA PHE A 316 -13.31 12.94 13.27
C PHE A 316 -13.69 13.70 14.53
N GLU A 317 -14.82 13.41 15.19
CA GLU A 317 -15.13 13.97 16.52
C GLU A 317 -14.10 13.53 17.55
N TYR A 318 -13.73 12.25 17.59
CA TYR A 318 -12.65 11.76 18.45
C TYR A 318 -11.35 12.54 18.21
N ILE A 319 -10.92 12.64 16.94
CA ILE A 319 -9.71 13.37 16.56
C ILE A 319 -9.81 14.84 16.99
N LYS A 320 -10.94 15.50 16.71
CA LYS A 320 -11.19 16.91 17.02
C LYS A 320 -11.00 17.21 18.51
N ARG A 321 -11.44 16.33 19.41
CA ARG A 321 -11.26 16.49 20.87
C ARG A 321 -9.82 16.43 21.35
N LEU A 322 -8.90 15.88 20.56
CA LEU A 322 -7.48 15.85 20.89
C LEU A 322 -6.77 17.20 20.64
N PHE A 323 -7.36 18.05 19.80
CA PHE A 323 -6.80 19.34 19.38
C PHE A 323 -7.50 20.53 20.06
N ARG A 324 -6.79 21.66 20.10
CA ARG A 324 -7.36 22.92 20.60
C ARG A 324 -8.53 23.37 19.74
N LYS A 325 -9.53 23.97 20.40
CA LYS A 325 -10.77 24.49 19.78
C LYS A 325 -10.52 25.44 18.60
N GLU A 326 -9.44 26.21 18.65
CA GLU A 326 -9.05 27.13 17.57
C GLU A 326 -8.79 26.43 16.21
N TYR A 327 -8.54 25.12 16.21
CA TYR A 327 -8.31 24.34 14.98
C TYR A 327 -9.51 23.48 14.55
N TRP A 328 -10.60 23.47 15.31
CA TRP A 328 -11.74 22.58 15.06
C TRP A 328 -12.38 22.80 13.70
N ALA A 329 -12.56 24.06 13.27
CA ALA A 329 -13.12 24.37 11.95
C ALA A 329 -12.28 23.79 10.79
N ARG A 330 -10.95 23.71 10.94
CA ARG A 330 -10.07 23.10 9.93
C ARG A 330 -10.23 21.58 9.89
N ILE A 331 -10.38 20.95 11.06
CA ILE A 331 -10.65 19.50 11.15
C ILE A 331 -12.02 19.19 10.55
N ASP A 332 -13.03 20.01 10.83
CA ASP A 332 -14.37 19.85 10.26
C ASP A 332 -14.36 20.01 8.72
N SER A 333 -13.57 20.95 8.19
CA SER A 333 -13.37 21.10 6.73
C SER A 333 -12.68 19.88 6.12
N ILE A 334 -11.68 19.31 6.79
CA ILE A 334 -11.01 18.09 6.35
C ILE A 334 -11.98 16.91 6.38
N ALA A 335 -12.76 16.77 7.46
CA ALA A 335 -13.76 15.72 7.61
C ALA A 335 -14.83 15.79 6.51
N HIS A 336 -15.32 16.98 6.21
CA HIS A 336 -16.27 17.21 5.14
C HIS A 336 -15.70 16.80 3.78
N ASN A 337 -14.48 17.26 3.44
CA ASN A 337 -13.84 16.86 2.19
C ASN A 337 -13.56 15.34 2.13
N PHE A 338 -13.11 14.74 3.23
CA PHE A 338 -12.82 13.31 3.31
C PHE A 338 -14.03 12.45 2.95
N GLY A 339 -15.23 12.81 3.40
CA GLY A 339 -16.45 12.04 3.13
C GLY A 339 -17.22 12.41 1.85
N ASN A 340 -16.81 13.47 1.13
CA ASN A 340 -17.56 13.99 -0.02
C ASN A 340 -16.72 14.30 -1.28
N ILE A 341 -15.40 14.15 -1.24
CA ILE A 341 -14.52 14.44 -2.37
C ILE A 341 -14.88 13.56 -3.57
N GLY A 342 -15.12 14.16 -4.74
CA GLY A 342 -15.44 13.38 -5.94
C GLY A 342 -14.29 12.49 -6.43
N ILE A 343 -14.58 11.53 -7.30
CA ILE A 343 -13.60 10.71 -8.00
C ILE A 343 -13.85 10.70 -9.51
N ILE A 344 -12.77 10.90 -10.27
CA ILE A 344 -12.79 10.78 -11.73
C ILE A 344 -12.64 9.32 -12.13
N THR A 345 -13.64 8.83 -12.86
CA THR A 345 -13.69 7.49 -13.47
C THR A 345 -13.66 7.60 -15.00
N PRO A 346 -13.48 6.48 -15.73
CA PRO A 346 -13.64 6.46 -17.18
C PRO A 346 -15.02 6.92 -17.67
N GLU A 347 -16.05 6.85 -16.84
CA GLU A 347 -17.42 7.27 -17.19
C GLU A 347 -17.73 8.72 -16.81
N GLY A 348 -16.81 9.41 -16.14
CA GLY A 348 -16.98 10.77 -15.67
C GLY A 348 -16.69 10.93 -14.19
N LEU A 349 -17.10 12.07 -13.66
CA LEU A 349 -17.00 12.41 -12.25
C LEU A 349 -18.13 11.71 -11.46
N ARG A 350 -17.77 11.05 -10.36
CA ARG A 350 -18.70 10.58 -9.32
C ARG A 350 -18.51 11.46 -8.09
N GLU A 351 -19.62 11.96 -7.57
CA GLU A 351 -19.68 12.93 -6.47
C GLU A 351 -20.80 12.52 -5.50
N GLY A 352 -20.72 13.02 -4.27
CA GLY A 352 -21.67 12.75 -3.21
C GLY A 352 -21.01 12.08 -2.01
N PRO A 353 -21.76 11.85 -0.93
CA PRO A 353 -21.25 11.17 0.24
C PRO A 353 -20.79 9.77 -0.12
N HIS A 354 -19.67 9.34 0.45
CA HIS A 354 -19.09 8.03 0.17
C HIS A 354 -18.36 7.45 1.39
N GLY A 355 -17.97 6.17 1.31
CA GLY A 355 -17.08 5.50 2.26
C GLY A 355 -15.68 6.11 2.33
N VAL A 356 -14.75 5.51 3.08
CA VAL A 356 -13.40 6.03 3.28
C VAL A 356 -12.59 6.08 1.96
N PRO A 357 -12.08 7.24 1.51
CA PRO A 357 -11.28 7.31 0.30
C PRO A 357 -9.84 6.81 0.54
N SER A 358 -9.50 5.62 0.06
CA SER A 358 -8.25 4.90 0.38
C SER A 358 -6.90 5.62 0.15
N GLY A 359 -6.87 6.76 -0.54
CA GLY A 359 -5.64 7.55 -0.72
C GLY A 359 -5.51 8.79 0.15
N SER A 360 -6.47 9.08 1.02
CA SER A 360 -6.31 10.07 2.08
C SER A 360 -5.15 9.71 3.01
N THR A 361 -4.53 10.71 3.62
CA THR A 361 -3.57 10.52 4.70
C THR A 361 -4.23 9.89 5.94
N PHE A 362 -5.53 10.12 6.14
CA PHE A 362 -6.27 9.68 7.32
C PHE A 362 -6.88 8.27 7.22
N THR A 363 -6.92 7.65 6.03
CA THR A 363 -7.59 6.36 5.77
C THR A 363 -7.43 5.38 6.92
N ASN A 364 -6.20 4.94 7.21
CA ASN A 364 -5.98 3.91 8.22
C ASN A 364 -6.36 4.36 9.64
N GLU A 365 -6.24 5.64 9.97
CA GLU A 365 -6.55 6.14 11.31
C GLU A 365 -8.06 6.21 11.50
N ILE A 366 -8.81 6.66 10.49
CA ILE A 366 -10.28 6.66 10.52
C ILE A 366 -10.78 5.23 10.62
N ASP A 367 -10.30 4.33 9.76
CA ASP A 367 -10.62 2.90 9.78
C ASP A 367 -10.46 2.28 11.18
N SER A 368 -9.32 2.57 11.81
CA SER A 368 -8.96 2.03 13.12
C SER A 368 -9.76 2.67 14.26
N ILE A 369 -9.98 3.99 14.20
CA ILE A 369 -10.73 4.73 15.21
C ILE A 369 -12.21 4.33 15.16
N VAL A 370 -12.79 4.11 13.97
CA VAL A 370 -14.17 3.62 13.83
C VAL A 370 -14.34 2.28 14.52
N GLN A 371 -13.45 1.33 14.25
CA GLN A 371 -13.47 0.02 14.90
C GLN A 371 -13.33 0.16 16.43
N PHE A 372 -12.41 1.02 16.89
CA PHE A 372 -12.19 1.33 18.30
C PHE A 372 -13.43 1.94 18.98
N ILE A 373 -14.14 2.86 18.34
CA ILE A 373 -15.34 3.48 18.93
C ILE A 373 -16.47 2.45 19.00
N ILE A 374 -16.70 1.68 17.94
CA ILE A 374 -17.78 0.68 17.90
C ILE A 374 -17.55 -0.40 18.95
N GLN A 375 -16.34 -0.93 19.08
CA GLN A 375 -16.05 -1.97 20.08
C GLN A 375 -16.17 -1.43 21.52
N HIS A 376 -15.92 -0.14 21.79
CA HIS A 376 -16.14 0.46 23.12
C HIS A 376 -17.60 0.42 23.57
N LEU A 377 -18.54 0.31 22.62
CA LEU A 377 -19.97 0.15 22.91
C LEU A 377 -20.33 -1.31 23.24
N TYR A 378 -19.43 -2.26 22.99
CA TYR A 378 -19.60 -3.67 23.34
C TYR A 378 -19.01 -3.96 24.73
N LYS A 379 -19.80 -4.61 25.59
CA LYS A 379 -19.37 -4.92 26.95
C LYS A 379 -18.50 -6.17 26.99
N GLY A 380 -17.44 -6.12 27.78
CA GLY A 380 -16.65 -7.30 28.13
C GLY A 380 -15.39 -7.53 27.27
N ILE A 381 -15.02 -6.58 26.39
CA ILE A 381 -13.71 -6.62 25.74
C ILE A 381 -12.61 -6.55 26.82
N LYS A 382 -11.72 -7.54 26.87
CA LYS A 382 -10.66 -7.63 27.88
C LYS A 382 -9.29 -7.20 27.37
N ASN A 383 -9.04 -7.34 26.07
CA ASN A 383 -7.84 -6.87 25.39
C ASN A 383 -8.12 -6.82 23.87
N PHE A 384 -7.41 -5.97 23.14
CA PHE A 384 -7.55 -5.88 21.69
C PHE A 384 -6.38 -5.15 21.02
N ASN A 385 -6.20 -5.35 19.72
CA ASN A 385 -5.33 -4.56 18.85
C ASN A 385 -5.99 -4.35 17.49
N ILE A 386 -5.84 -3.15 16.92
CA ILE A 386 -6.53 -2.74 15.68
C ILE A 386 -5.56 -2.03 14.74
N GLN A 387 -5.64 -2.35 13.46
CA GLN A 387 -4.90 -1.70 12.39
C GLN A 387 -5.70 -1.69 11.07
N GLY A 388 -6.44 -0.60 10.84
CA GLY A 388 -7.31 -0.45 9.68
C GLY A 388 -8.55 -1.32 9.83
N ASP A 389 -8.79 -2.15 8.83
CA ASP A 389 -9.81 -3.20 8.83
C ASP A 389 -9.44 -4.40 9.72
N ASP A 390 -8.15 -4.64 9.95
CA ASP A 390 -7.67 -5.79 10.72
C ASP A 390 -7.79 -5.56 12.24
N GLY A 391 -8.28 -6.56 12.97
CA GLY A 391 -8.50 -6.47 14.41
C GLY A 391 -8.49 -7.82 15.12
N ILE A 392 -7.88 -7.86 16.30
CA ILE A 392 -7.88 -9.01 17.20
C ILE A 392 -8.43 -8.60 18.57
N TYR A 393 -9.35 -9.41 19.11
CA TYR A 393 -10.11 -9.10 20.32
C TYR A 393 -10.18 -10.29 21.27
N VAL A 394 -10.07 -10.04 22.57
CA VAL A 394 -10.37 -11.00 23.64
C VAL A 394 -11.74 -10.68 24.21
N VAL A 395 -12.69 -11.59 24.00
CA VAL A 395 -14.12 -11.34 24.23
C VAL A 395 -14.85 -12.55 24.81
N PRO A 396 -15.90 -12.33 25.61
CA PRO A 396 -16.73 -13.42 26.12
C PRO A 396 -17.57 -14.10 25.03
N SER A 397 -17.85 -13.40 23.92
CA SER A 397 -18.56 -13.96 22.77
C SER A 397 -18.10 -13.29 21.49
N ALA A 398 -17.38 -14.06 20.66
CA ALA A 398 -16.92 -13.62 19.34
C ALA A 398 -18.11 -13.38 18.39
N ALA A 399 -19.10 -14.27 18.42
CA ALA A 399 -20.34 -14.08 17.67
C ALA A 399 -21.06 -12.79 18.08
N GLY A 400 -21.17 -12.51 19.37
CA GLY A 400 -21.78 -11.28 19.88
C GLY A 400 -21.08 -10.01 19.40
N LEU A 401 -19.74 -10.00 19.39
CA LEU A 401 -18.98 -8.85 18.87
C LEU A 401 -19.14 -8.69 17.36
N MET A 402 -19.16 -9.78 16.58
CA MET A 402 -19.42 -9.72 15.14
C MET A 402 -20.81 -9.15 14.83
N GLU A 403 -21.85 -9.62 15.51
CA GLU A 403 -23.21 -9.07 15.38
C GLU A 403 -23.26 -7.59 15.79
N HIS A 404 -22.48 -7.20 16.81
CA HIS A 404 -22.38 -5.82 17.23
C HIS A 404 -21.75 -4.94 16.14
N PHE A 405 -20.70 -5.38 15.45
CA PHE A 405 -20.17 -4.64 14.31
C PHE A 405 -21.18 -4.51 13.16
N ILE A 406 -21.91 -5.59 12.84
CA ILE A 406 -22.97 -5.60 11.82
C ILE A 406 -24.07 -4.60 12.16
N LYS A 407 -24.46 -4.50 13.43
CA LYS A 407 -25.45 -3.53 13.92
C LYS A 407 -25.06 -2.08 13.61
N TYR A 408 -23.77 -1.74 13.57
CA TYR A 408 -23.27 -0.40 13.20
C TYR A 408 -22.93 -0.29 11.70
N GLY A 409 -23.45 -1.17 10.86
CA GLY A 409 -23.35 -1.07 9.40
C GLY A 409 -22.06 -1.64 8.79
N LEU A 410 -21.18 -2.26 9.58
CA LEU A 410 -19.98 -2.90 9.06
C LEU A 410 -20.28 -4.31 8.51
N GLU A 411 -19.71 -4.64 7.35
CA GLU A 411 -19.90 -5.97 6.74
C GLU A 411 -18.87 -6.97 7.27
N VAL A 412 -19.27 -7.84 8.20
CA VAL A 412 -18.37 -8.87 8.76
C VAL A 412 -18.42 -10.15 7.94
N ASN A 413 -17.25 -10.64 7.51
CA ASN A 413 -17.10 -11.94 6.88
C ASN A 413 -16.88 -13.04 7.93
N LYS A 414 -17.99 -13.63 8.40
CA LYS A 414 -17.95 -14.66 9.46
C LYS A 414 -17.12 -15.89 9.09
N SER A 415 -17.08 -16.30 7.82
CA SER A 415 -16.34 -17.50 7.40
C SER A 415 -14.84 -17.26 7.24
N LYS A 416 -14.42 -16.01 7.12
CA LYS A 416 -13.00 -15.62 7.09
C LYS A 416 -12.49 -15.10 8.43
N SER A 417 -13.39 -14.75 9.33
CA SER A 417 -13.04 -14.43 10.71
C SER A 417 -12.62 -15.71 11.42
N LEU A 418 -11.55 -15.63 12.22
CA LEU A 418 -11.08 -16.75 13.04
C LEU A 418 -11.55 -16.56 14.48
N VAL A 419 -12.21 -17.58 15.02
CA VAL A 419 -12.70 -17.64 16.39
C VAL A 419 -12.00 -18.78 17.10
N SER A 420 -11.44 -18.51 18.27
CA SER A 420 -10.69 -19.51 19.02
C SER A 420 -11.03 -19.50 20.50
N ASP A 421 -11.25 -20.69 21.05
CA ASP A 421 -11.32 -20.93 22.50
C ASP A 421 -9.95 -21.34 23.09
N ASP A 422 -9.02 -21.79 22.24
CA ASP A 422 -7.73 -22.38 22.62
C ASP A 422 -6.52 -21.44 22.41
N GLY A 423 -6.79 -20.17 22.06
CA GLY A 423 -5.77 -19.13 22.01
C GLY A 423 -5.06 -18.97 20.66
N GLU A 424 -5.63 -19.44 19.55
CA GLU A 424 -5.13 -19.08 18.21
C GLU A 424 -5.67 -17.74 17.72
N GLY A 425 -4.88 -17.05 16.90
CA GLY A 425 -5.20 -15.73 16.39
C GLY A 425 -4.61 -15.48 15.00
N LEU A 426 -5.29 -14.65 14.22
CA LEU A 426 -4.82 -14.08 12.98
C LEU A 426 -4.81 -12.56 13.12
N TYR A 427 -3.69 -11.94 12.80
CA TYR A 427 -3.61 -10.48 12.81
C TYR A 427 -2.51 -10.05 11.84
N LEU A 428 -2.81 -9.08 10.97
CA LEU A 428 -1.87 -8.53 9.99
C LEU A 428 -1.25 -9.60 9.08
N GLN A 429 -2.07 -10.56 8.64
CA GLN A 429 -1.66 -11.70 7.80
C GLN A 429 -0.65 -12.65 8.47
N LYS A 430 -0.52 -12.57 9.80
CA LYS A 430 0.31 -13.48 10.58
C LYS A 430 -0.57 -14.35 11.48
N TYR A 431 -0.17 -15.60 11.62
CA TYR A 431 -0.81 -16.57 12.47
C TYR A 431 -0.07 -16.73 13.79
N TYR A 432 -0.84 -16.79 14.88
CA TYR A 432 -0.33 -16.87 16.25
C TYR A 432 -0.99 -18.06 16.94
N HIS A 433 -0.19 -18.88 17.61
CA HIS A 433 -0.69 -20.01 18.39
C HIS A 433 0.28 -20.35 19.54
N PRO A 434 -0.21 -20.71 20.75
CA PRO A 434 0.62 -20.99 21.94
C PRO A 434 1.74 -22.01 21.71
N LYS A 435 1.50 -23.03 20.87
CA LYS A 435 2.49 -24.04 20.42
C LYS A 435 3.80 -23.43 19.90
N TYR A 436 3.74 -22.23 19.32
CA TYR A 436 4.90 -21.56 18.70
C TYR A 436 5.51 -20.47 19.57
N ARG A 437 5.27 -20.55 20.89
CA ARG A 437 5.90 -19.65 21.85
C ARG A 437 7.40 -19.90 21.89
N GLN A 438 8.17 -18.82 21.73
CA GLN A 438 9.62 -18.85 21.83
C GLN A 438 10.06 -18.93 23.30
N GLU A 439 11.34 -19.26 23.53
CA GLU A 439 11.93 -19.34 24.87
C GLU A 439 11.81 -18.03 25.68
N ASN A 440 11.79 -16.88 25.00
CA ASN A 440 11.59 -15.58 25.62
C ASN A 440 10.13 -15.30 26.04
N GLY A 441 9.22 -16.26 25.83
CA GLY A 441 7.81 -16.19 26.18
C GLY A 441 6.93 -15.51 25.13
N VAL A 442 7.46 -14.99 24.03
CA VAL A 442 6.69 -14.32 22.97
C VAL A 442 6.24 -15.32 21.90
N ILE A 443 4.99 -15.21 21.45
CA ILE A 443 4.49 -15.93 20.28
C ILE A 443 4.81 -15.09 19.04
N GLY A 444 5.75 -15.56 18.23
CA GLY A 444 6.12 -14.89 16.98
C GLY A 444 5.07 -15.12 15.90
N GLY A 445 4.67 -14.07 15.19
CA GLY A 445 3.65 -14.20 14.15
C GLY A 445 4.17 -14.92 12.92
N ILE A 446 3.53 -16.05 12.58
CA ILE A 446 3.90 -16.94 11.48
C ILE A 446 3.36 -16.41 10.16
N TYR A 447 4.25 -16.18 9.20
CA TYR A 447 3.92 -15.81 7.83
C TYR A 447 4.09 -17.01 6.89
N SER A 448 3.10 -17.23 6.02
CA SER A 448 3.09 -18.35 5.06
C SER A 448 4.29 -18.33 4.10
N THR A 449 4.95 -19.48 3.98
CA THR A 449 6.05 -19.74 3.03
C THR A 449 5.55 -19.70 1.59
N TYR A 450 4.36 -20.22 1.29
CA TYR A 450 3.77 -20.11 -0.05
C TYR A 450 3.44 -18.67 -0.43
N ARG A 451 2.99 -17.86 0.54
CA ARG A 451 2.78 -16.43 0.34
C ARG A 451 4.10 -15.69 0.08
N ALA A 452 5.16 -16.06 0.78
CA ALA A 452 6.49 -15.53 0.53
C ALA A 452 6.99 -15.93 -0.87
N LEU A 453 6.87 -17.20 -1.25
CA LEU A 453 7.26 -17.73 -2.56
C LEU A 453 6.55 -17.00 -3.71
N LEU A 454 5.24 -16.81 -3.60
CA LEU A 454 4.45 -16.02 -4.55
C LEU A 454 5.05 -14.63 -4.74
N ARG A 455 5.42 -13.93 -3.65
CA ARG A 455 5.99 -12.59 -3.71
C ARG A 455 7.45 -12.56 -4.20
N LEU A 456 8.21 -13.64 -3.99
CA LEU A 456 9.54 -13.81 -4.55
C LEU A 456 9.49 -13.90 -6.08
N VAL A 457 8.47 -14.58 -6.61
CA VAL A 457 8.31 -14.87 -8.04
C VAL A 457 7.55 -13.78 -8.81
N TYR A 458 6.46 -13.25 -8.24
CA TYR A 458 5.59 -12.29 -8.90
C TYR A 458 5.61 -10.92 -8.23
N GLN A 459 5.72 -9.87 -9.05
CA GLN A 459 5.64 -8.49 -8.61
C GLN A 459 4.37 -7.82 -9.09
N GLU A 460 3.85 -6.88 -8.30
CA GLU A 460 2.65 -6.12 -8.68
C GLU A 460 2.94 -5.13 -9.81
N ARG A 461 4.10 -4.46 -9.73
CA ARG A 461 4.50 -3.40 -10.65
C ARG A 461 5.93 -3.64 -11.10
N PHE A 462 6.24 -3.19 -12.30
CA PHE A 462 7.62 -3.12 -12.75
C PHE A 462 8.39 -2.12 -11.88
N THR A 463 9.58 -2.53 -11.40
CA THR A 463 10.46 -1.65 -10.62
C THR A 463 11.45 -0.98 -11.55
N GLN A 464 11.35 0.34 -11.70
CA GLN A 464 12.39 1.17 -12.33
C GLN A 464 13.57 1.34 -11.38
N LEU A 465 14.78 1.05 -11.83
CA LEU A 465 16.02 1.10 -11.02
C LEU A 465 16.98 2.21 -11.47
N GLU A 466 16.62 2.93 -12.52
CA GLU A 466 17.34 4.11 -12.98
C GLU A 466 17.50 5.11 -11.83
N ASP A 467 18.71 5.67 -11.70
CA ASP A 467 19.09 6.65 -10.66
C ASP A 467 18.96 6.17 -9.20
N SER A 468 18.75 4.87 -8.95
CA SER A 468 18.61 4.34 -7.59
C SER A 468 19.95 4.03 -6.90
N GLY A 469 21.03 3.95 -7.67
CA GLY A 469 22.36 3.61 -7.16
C GLY A 469 22.51 2.15 -6.71
N ILE A 470 21.58 1.27 -7.09
CA ILE A 470 21.63 -0.17 -6.81
C ILE A 470 21.47 -0.96 -8.12
N THR A 471 22.20 -2.06 -8.24
CA THR A 471 22.08 -2.97 -9.40
C THR A 471 20.78 -3.76 -9.34
N ALA A 472 20.33 -4.30 -10.48
CA ALA A 472 19.16 -5.18 -10.50
C ALA A 472 19.38 -6.44 -9.64
N ASP A 473 20.56 -7.05 -9.74
CA ASP A 473 20.89 -8.25 -8.98
C ASP A 473 20.85 -8.00 -7.47
N ASP A 474 21.48 -6.93 -6.99
CA ASP A 474 21.49 -6.59 -5.57
C ASP A 474 20.09 -6.21 -5.08
N TYR A 475 19.33 -5.46 -5.88
CA TYR A 475 17.95 -5.10 -5.53
C TYR A 475 17.07 -6.34 -5.35
N TYR A 476 17.11 -7.29 -6.28
CA TYR A 476 16.28 -8.49 -6.18
C TYR A 476 16.78 -9.45 -5.10
N ALA A 477 18.09 -9.54 -4.84
CA ALA A 477 18.62 -10.35 -3.75
C ALA A 477 18.20 -9.79 -2.38
N ILE A 478 18.40 -8.49 -2.14
CA ILE A 478 17.98 -7.82 -0.89
C ILE A 478 16.46 -7.90 -0.73
N ARG A 479 15.68 -7.66 -1.79
CA ARG A 479 14.22 -7.83 -1.77
C ARG A 479 13.83 -9.25 -1.36
N SER A 480 14.48 -10.27 -1.91
CA SER A 480 14.19 -11.65 -1.55
C SER A 480 14.49 -11.95 -0.08
N ILE A 481 15.61 -11.45 0.44
CA ILE A 481 15.95 -11.56 1.87
C ILE A 481 14.86 -10.92 2.74
N THR A 482 14.43 -9.69 2.41
CA THR A 482 13.38 -8.99 3.18
C THR A 482 12.03 -9.71 3.12
N ILE A 483 11.71 -10.39 2.02
CA ILE A 483 10.46 -11.17 1.91
C ILE A 483 10.56 -12.41 2.80
N MET A 484 11.65 -13.17 2.71
CA MET A 484 11.84 -14.39 3.50
C MET A 484 11.92 -14.11 5.00
N GLU A 485 12.39 -12.92 5.42
CA GLU A 485 12.47 -12.56 6.85
C GLU A 485 11.11 -12.55 7.54
N ASN A 486 10.02 -12.34 6.79
CA ASN A 486 8.67 -12.46 7.33
C ASN A 486 8.38 -13.87 7.85
N CYS A 487 9.05 -14.89 7.29
CA CYS A 487 8.88 -16.28 7.67
C CYS A 487 9.80 -16.70 8.83
N LYS A 488 10.55 -15.80 9.49
CA LYS A 488 11.54 -16.16 10.53
C LYS A 488 11.00 -16.99 11.71
N PHE A 489 9.69 -16.94 11.95
CA PHE A 489 9.02 -17.74 12.99
C PHE A 489 8.26 -18.96 12.44
N HIS A 490 8.30 -19.19 11.12
CA HIS A 490 7.68 -20.36 10.52
C HIS A 490 8.46 -21.63 10.90
N PRO A 491 7.81 -22.75 11.29
CA PRO A 491 8.51 -23.98 11.68
C PRO A 491 9.47 -24.52 10.60
N TYR A 492 9.13 -24.33 9.32
CA TYR A 492 9.96 -24.73 8.17
C TYR A 492 10.79 -23.58 7.56
N PHE A 493 11.11 -22.57 8.36
CA PHE A 493 11.83 -21.39 7.91
C PHE A 493 13.19 -21.74 7.29
N GLU A 494 13.97 -22.60 7.95
CA GLU A 494 15.31 -22.93 7.48
C GLU A 494 15.29 -23.66 6.15
N GLU A 495 14.39 -24.64 6.00
CA GLU A 495 14.17 -25.42 4.79
C GLU A 495 13.76 -24.52 3.64
N PHE A 496 12.88 -23.55 3.90
CA PHE A 496 12.46 -22.57 2.91
C PHE A 496 13.61 -21.70 2.44
N VAL A 497 14.43 -21.18 3.36
CA VAL A 497 15.61 -20.36 3.01
C VAL A 497 16.66 -21.18 2.26
N LYS A 498 16.92 -22.42 2.66
CA LYS A 498 17.84 -23.34 1.97
C LYS A 498 17.37 -23.60 0.53
N TYR A 499 16.09 -23.91 0.35
CA TYR A 499 15.49 -24.08 -0.98
C TYR A 499 15.68 -22.83 -1.86
N MET A 500 15.38 -21.65 -1.32
CA MET A 500 15.53 -20.40 -2.09
C MET A 500 16.99 -20.09 -2.40
N TYR A 501 17.92 -20.38 -1.49
CA TYR A 501 19.37 -20.24 -1.71
C TYR A 501 19.87 -21.16 -2.83
N ASP A 502 19.37 -22.40 -2.91
CA ASP A 502 19.70 -23.32 -4.00
C ASP A 502 19.21 -22.83 -5.36
N MET A 503 18.05 -22.16 -5.38
CA MET A 503 17.52 -21.56 -6.60
C MET A 503 18.27 -20.26 -6.99
N ASP A 504 18.76 -19.50 -6.01
CA ASP A 504 19.44 -18.22 -6.25
C ASP A 504 20.64 -17.99 -5.32
N LYS A 505 21.82 -18.45 -5.74
CA LYS A 505 23.07 -18.29 -4.99
C LYS A 505 23.48 -16.82 -4.74
N ARG A 506 22.91 -15.85 -5.47
CA ARG A 506 23.16 -14.41 -5.20
C ARG A 506 22.68 -14.00 -3.80
N LEU A 507 21.77 -14.76 -3.20
CA LEU A 507 21.30 -14.52 -1.83
C LEU A 507 22.42 -14.64 -0.79
N GLY A 508 23.44 -15.49 -1.04
CA GLY A 508 24.59 -15.65 -0.14
C GLY A 508 25.59 -14.49 -0.16
N LYS A 509 25.46 -13.56 -1.10
CA LYS A 509 26.38 -12.42 -1.29
C LYS A 509 26.46 -11.57 -0.02
N GLU A 510 27.67 -11.10 0.29
CA GLU A 510 27.85 -10.04 1.27
C GLU A 510 27.55 -8.67 0.66
N PHE A 511 26.60 -7.94 1.24
CA PHE A 511 26.24 -6.59 0.81
C PHE A 511 26.99 -5.54 1.63
N ASP A 512 27.61 -4.59 0.93
CA ASP A 512 28.18 -3.40 1.56
C ASP A 512 27.07 -2.44 2.03
N GLN A 513 27.45 -1.51 2.92
CA GLN A 513 26.48 -0.58 3.50
C GLN A 513 25.91 0.38 2.45
N ILE A 514 26.67 0.75 1.42
CA ILE A 514 26.24 1.68 0.36
C ILE A 514 25.05 1.08 -0.41
N THR A 515 25.14 -0.21 -0.73
CA THR A 515 24.11 -0.99 -1.42
C THR A 515 22.86 -1.14 -0.56
N ILE A 516 23.03 -1.46 0.72
CA ILE A 516 21.93 -1.54 1.69
C ILE A 516 21.23 -0.17 1.79
N ASP A 517 21.99 0.91 1.94
CA ASP A 517 21.42 2.26 2.04
C ASP A 517 20.71 2.68 0.76
N ALA A 518 21.21 2.29 -0.42
CA ALA A 518 20.53 2.53 -1.70
C ALA A 518 19.18 1.82 -1.76
N TYR A 519 19.12 0.56 -1.33
CA TYR A 519 17.86 -0.17 -1.20
C TYR A 519 16.91 0.49 -0.20
N VAL A 520 17.40 0.83 1.01
CA VAL A 520 16.62 1.48 2.08
C VAL A 520 16.05 2.81 1.60
N ARG A 521 16.85 3.66 0.93
CA ARG A 521 16.39 4.93 0.36
C ARG A 521 15.27 4.70 -0.65
N LYS A 522 15.44 3.74 -1.57
CA LYS A 522 14.45 3.42 -2.59
C LYS A 522 13.11 2.99 -1.99
N ILE A 523 13.14 2.11 -0.99
CA ILE A 523 11.94 1.67 -0.27
C ILE A 523 11.33 2.81 0.54
N SER A 524 12.13 3.58 1.27
CA SER A 524 11.68 4.72 2.09
C SER A 524 10.99 5.80 1.25
N ASP A 525 11.51 6.10 0.06
CA ASP A 525 10.91 7.07 -0.86
C ASP A 525 9.54 6.61 -1.41
N SER A 526 9.30 5.30 -1.43
CA SER A 526 8.01 4.71 -1.83
C SER A 526 7.00 4.68 -0.68
N ILE A 527 7.46 4.61 0.58
CA ILE A 527 6.63 4.47 1.77
C ILE A 527 6.39 5.80 2.49
N GLY A 528 7.20 6.83 2.25
CA GLY A 528 7.13 8.16 2.88
C GLY A 528 8.14 8.32 4.00
N GLY A 529 8.86 9.45 4.02
CA GLY A 529 9.96 9.74 4.94
C GLY A 529 9.57 9.68 6.41
N ARG A 530 9.66 8.49 6.99
CA ARG A 530 10.12 8.11 8.33
C ARG A 530 10.01 6.59 8.39
N VAL A 531 10.90 5.99 9.15
CA VAL A 531 10.98 4.55 9.45
C VAL A 531 9.62 4.05 9.95
N MET A 532 8.72 3.71 9.04
CA MET A 532 7.81 2.60 9.22
C MET A 532 8.75 1.40 9.30
N LYS A 533 9.08 0.98 10.52
CA LYS A 533 9.54 -0.39 10.78
C LYS A 533 8.42 -1.24 10.19
N ASN A 534 8.72 -1.92 9.07
CA ASN A 534 7.72 -2.27 8.07
C ASN A 534 6.52 -3.03 8.68
N GLN A 535 5.39 -2.94 7.98
CA GLN A 535 4.32 -3.94 8.01
C GLN A 535 4.81 -5.37 7.61
N TYR A 536 6.11 -5.53 7.28
CA TYR A 536 6.74 -6.70 6.68
C TYR A 536 8.18 -6.99 7.18
N GLY A 537 8.53 -6.57 8.40
CA GLY A 537 9.82 -6.92 9.01
C GLY A 537 10.60 -5.77 9.63
N ASP A 538 11.68 -6.16 10.28
CA ASP A 538 12.58 -5.31 11.07
C ASP A 538 13.18 -4.16 10.26
N ASP A 539 13.88 -3.26 10.95
CA ASP A 539 14.59 -2.14 10.30
C ASP A 539 15.56 -2.67 9.22
N ILE A 540 15.26 -2.41 7.95
CA ILE A 540 16.05 -2.90 6.80
C ILE A 540 17.50 -2.37 6.86
N SER A 541 17.76 -1.24 7.51
CA SER A 541 19.14 -0.77 7.73
C SER A 541 19.95 -1.77 8.57
N GLY A 542 19.26 -2.56 9.40
CA GLY A 542 19.78 -3.68 10.18
C GLY A 542 19.66 -5.04 9.49
N ILE A 543 19.57 -5.12 8.15
CA ILE A 543 19.44 -6.39 7.41
C ILE A 543 20.46 -7.46 7.81
N LYS A 544 21.65 -7.07 8.24
CA LYS A 544 22.68 -8.03 8.72
C LYS A 544 22.29 -8.78 10.00
N GLN A 545 21.30 -8.26 10.73
CA GLN A 545 20.74 -8.88 11.94
C GLN A 545 19.54 -9.79 11.64
N PHE A 546 19.06 -9.84 10.39
CA PHE A 546 17.95 -10.68 9.99
C PHE A 546 18.33 -12.16 10.10
N GLU A 547 17.38 -12.99 10.51
CA GLU A 547 17.61 -14.43 10.66
C GLU A 547 17.92 -15.08 9.30
N VAL A 548 17.26 -14.62 8.23
CA VAL A 548 17.56 -15.09 6.86
C VAL A 548 19.00 -14.76 6.50
N TYR A 549 19.46 -13.55 6.80
CA TYR A 549 20.82 -13.12 6.44
C TYR A 549 21.86 -13.97 7.20
N LYS A 550 21.67 -14.17 8.50
CA LYS A 550 22.55 -15.02 9.33
C LYS A 550 22.61 -16.45 8.77
N LEU A 551 21.47 -17.03 8.39
CA LEU A 551 21.40 -18.37 7.83
C LEU A 551 22.11 -18.46 6.46
N LEU A 552 21.88 -17.51 5.56
CA LEU A 552 22.56 -17.46 4.25
C LEU A 552 24.08 -17.37 4.38
N ARG A 553 24.60 -16.60 5.34
CA ARG A 553 26.05 -16.52 5.60
C ARG A 553 26.65 -17.84 6.09
N LYS A 554 25.88 -18.65 6.83
CA LYS A 554 26.31 -20.00 7.22
C LYS A 554 26.33 -20.97 6.03
N LEU A 555 25.31 -20.90 5.17
CA LEU A 555 25.21 -21.74 3.98
C LEU A 555 26.32 -21.47 2.97
N GLU A 556 26.75 -20.22 2.80
CA GLU A 556 27.86 -19.85 1.91
C GLU A 556 29.23 -20.34 2.41
N GLN A 557 29.36 -20.61 3.72
CA GLN A 557 30.58 -21.11 4.35
C GLN A 557 30.69 -22.65 4.34
N THR A 558 29.61 -23.34 3.96
CA THR A 558 29.53 -24.80 3.89
C THR A 558 29.68 -25.25 2.45
#